data_AF-A0A2N2JSL2-F1
#
_entry.id   AF-A0A2N2JSL2-F1
#
_cell.length_a   1.000
_cell.length_b   1.000
_cell.length_c   1.000
_cell.angle_alpha   90.00
_cell.angle_beta   90.00
_cell.angle_gamma   90.00
#
_symmetry.space_group_name_H-M   'P 1'
#
loop_
_entity.id
_entity.type
_entity.pdbx_description
1 polymer ?
#
loop_
_entity_poly.entity_id
_entity_poly.type
_entity_poly.pdbx_seq_one_letter_code
_entity_poly.pdbx_strand_id
1 'polypeptide(L)'
;MLSLCRFEDSLFGFQRPPKPFPFTTARNIDSGRALAIFQRSLCKGRKGLLDHPHVHRLTQDGREIILVGTAHVSRDSAELVEKVIDEEKPDVVCVELCQARFDALKQKDKWQETDIVKVIRENRTSLLLTQLLMVSFQRKIAEKFNVNPGEEMLRAVAKAEATGARIVLADREIRITLMRTWRMMRCWTKMKFVTEMIFSLLISEDITEEDIEKLKEHDVLDLALKTVGEKLPEVKTTLIDERDQYLAHRIGHAGGKKIVAVVGAGHVPGIRQQIGQEIDLEAISRIPPASIWGKIFGWGFPGAIIALFGAGFFYSGGQTGINMLLSWSAITAVCASVGAILMLAHPLTILASALSAPIATLHPLIATGWVAGIVEASLRKPQVRDFLDMKDDITTFRGFFRNKITRLLILVAFVNLTTSVGTFVAIPVMMKYIF
;
A
#
# COMPACT_ATOMS: atom_id res chain seq x y z
N MET A 1 44.80 -49.75 -22.44
CA MET A 1 43.42 -50.26 -22.64
C MET A 1 42.77 -49.34 -23.66
N LEU A 2 42.79 -49.70 -24.96
CA LEU A 2 41.70 -50.41 -25.68
C LEU A 2 40.42 -49.55 -25.67
N SER A 3 39.77 -49.14 -26.78
CA SER A 3 39.54 -49.85 -28.04
C SER A 3 38.79 -48.93 -29.05
N LEU A 4 39.31 -48.85 -30.29
CA LEU A 4 38.68 -49.00 -31.62
C LEU A 4 37.28 -48.42 -32.00
N CYS A 5 37.27 -47.76 -33.18
CA CYS A 5 36.35 -47.90 -34.36
C CYS A 5 34.86 -47.51 -34.21
N ARG A 6 34.12 -46.90 -35.17
CA ARG A 6 34.05 -46.81 -36.66
C ARG A 6 33.26 -45.51 -37.01
N PHE A 7 33.60 -44.72 -38.03
CA PHE A 7 33.38 -44.82 -39.50
C PHE A 7 31.96 -44.44 -40.02
N GLU A 8 31.95 -43.44 -40.93
CA GLU A 8 31.03 -43.09 -42.06
C GLU A 8 30.77 -41.56 -42.06
N ASP A 9 31.51 -40.73 -42.82
CA ASP A 9 31.59 -40.50 -44.28
C ASP A 9 30.33 -39.91 -44.94
N SER A 10 30.47 -38.65 -45.40
CA SER A 10 29.84 -37.96 -46.55
C SER A 10 29.82 -36.45 -46.23
N LEU A 11 30.37 -35.48 -46.97
CA LEU A 11 30.78 -35.37 -48.37
C LEU A 11 31.95 -34.39 -48.53
N PHE A 12 32.65 -34.61 -49.64
CA PHE A 12 33.85 -33.98 -50.16
C PHE A 12 33.86 -32.45 -50.31
N GLY A 13 35.05 -31.88 -50.14
CA GLY A 13 35.43 -30.53 -50.59
C GLY A 13 36.87 -30.12 -50.18
N PHE A 14 37.89 -30.78 -50.73
CA PHE A 14 39.33 -30.42 -50.69
C PHE A 14 39.55 -28.93 -51.11
N GLN A 15 40.45 -28.11 -50.53
CA GLN A 15 41.94 -28.16 -50.54
C GLN A 15 42.55 -27.05 -49.63
N ARG A 16 43.76 -27.28 -49.07
CA ARG A 16 44.66 -26.40 -48.26
C ARG A 16 45.94 -26.05 -49.09
N PRO A 17 46.94 -25.21 -48.67
CA PRO A 17 47.04 -24.01 -47.80
C PRO A 17 47.91 -22.86 -48.48
N PRO A 18 48.76 -22.00 -47.83
CA PRO A 18 48.64 -20.53 -47.92
C PRO A 18 49.88 -19.71 -48.44
N LYS A 19 49.70 -18.36 -48.46
CA LYS A 19 50.69 -17.22 -48.54
C LYS A 19 51.17 -16.79 -49.95
N PRO A 20 51.52 -15.50 -50.21
CA PRO A 20 52.04 -14.49 -49.28
C PRO A 20 51.40 -13.08 -49.32
N PHE A 21 51.71 -12.30 -48.28
CA PHE A 21 51.54 -10.85 -48.20
C PHE A 21 52.17 -10.11 -49.39
N PRO A 22 51.59 -8.98 -49.81
CA PRO A 22 52.39 -7.86 -50.27
C PRO A 22 52.34 -6.70 -49.27
N PHE A 23 53.52 -6.19 -48.95
CA PHE A 23 53.70 -4.88 -48.34
C PHE A 23 53.07 -3.80 -49.22
N THR A 24 52.22 -2.95 -48.64
CA THR A 24 52.02 -1.58 -49.10
C THR A 24 52.13 -0.63 -47.91
N THR A 25 53.05 0.31 -48.07
CA THR A 25 53.39 1.40 -47.18
C THR A 25 52.29 2.46 -47.06
N ALA A 26 52.25 3.09 -45.89
CA ALA A 26 51.63 4.39 -45.55
C ALA A 26 50.11 4.42 -45.31
N ARG A 27 49.71 4.60 -44.04
CA ARG A 27 49.46 5.95 -43.48
C ARG A 27 49.19 5.88 -41.98
N ASN A 28 49.81 6.79 -41.25
CA ASN A 28 49.57 7.10 -39.83
C ASN A 28 48.07 7.06 -39.51
N ILE A 29 47.66 6.12 -38.66
CA ILE A 29 46.42 6.24 -37.90
C ILE A 29 46.71 7.31 -36.87
N ASP A 30 46.27 8.53 -37.16
CA ASP A 30 46.31 9.67 -36.28
C ASP A 30 45.58 9.31 -34.97
N SER A 31 46.35 8.95 -33.95
CA SER A 31 45.87 8.56 -32.62
C SER A 31 45.01 9.66 -31.99
N GLY A 32 45.19 10.92 -32.40
CA GLY A 32 44.34 12.05 -32.04
C GLY A 32 42.92 11.95 -32.62
N ARG A 33 42.74 11.43 -33.84
CA ARG A 33 41.41 11.25 -34.45
C ARG A 33 40.64 10.07 -33.84
N ALA A 34 41.31 8.96 -33.54
CA ALA A 34 40.68 7.84 -32.85
C ALA A 34 40.25 8.23 -31.42
N LEU A 35 41.10 8.97 -30.69
CA LEU A 35 40.77 9.50 -29.37
C LEU A 35 39.66 10.56 -29.42
N ALA A 36 39.66 11.44 -30.43
CA ALA A 36 38.61 12.44 -30.61
C ALA A 36 37.26 11.83 -31.03
N ILE A 37 37.24 10.74 -31.80
CA ILE A 37 36.02 10.00 -32.13
C ILE A 37 35.50 9.25 -30.89
N PHE A 38 36.38 8.64 -30.10
CA PHE A 38 36.01 7.97 -28.85
C PHE A 38 35.50 8.97 -27.80
N GLN A 39 36.16 10.12 -27.64
CA GLN A 39 35.70 11.23 -26.79
C GLN A 39 34.41 11.87 -27.33
N ARG A 40 34.24 12.04 -28.65
CA ARG A 40 32.98 12.53 -29.24
C ARG A 40 31.84 11.54 -29.04
N SER A 41 32.08 10.23 -29.09
CA SER A 41 31.07 9.21 -28.84
C SER A 41 30.64 9.18 -27.36
N LEU A 42 31.60 9.31 -26.43
CA LEU A 42 31.32 9.44 -24.99
C LEU A 42 30.61 10.76 -24.64
N CYS A 43 30.94 11.86 -25.32
CA CYS A 43 30.28 13.16 -25.13
C CYS A 43 28.90 13.26 -25.82
N LYS A 44 28.62 12.45 -26.85
CA LYS A 44 27.31 12.42 -27.53
C LYS A 44 26.22 11.80 -26.65
N GLY A 45 26.57 10.78 -25.85
CA GLY A 45 25.67 10.20 -24.84
C GLY A 45 25.31 11.21 -23.74
N ARG A 46 26.34 11.88 -23.19
CA ARG A 46 26.15 12.90 -22.13
C ARG A 46 25.23 14.06 -22.52
N LYS A 47 25.22 14.51 -23.77
CA LYS A 47 24.31 15.60 -24.21
C LYS A 47 22.83 15.20 -24.24
N GLY A 48 22.51 13.93 -24.44
CA GLY A 48 21.11 13.48 -24.57
C GLY A 48 20.34 13.46 -23.24
N LEU A 49 21.01 13.13 -22.14
CA LEU A 49 20.40 13.11 -20.81
C LEU A 49 20.36 14.49 -20.13
N LEU A 50 21.26 15.40 -20.51
CA LEU A 50 21.36 16.74 -19.91
C LEU A 50 20.12 17.62 -20.17
N ASP A 51 19.43 17.39 -21.29
CA ASP A 51 18.27 18.17 -21.71
C ASP A 51 16.94 17.39 -21.59
N HIS A 52 16.95 16.25 -20.88
CA HIS A 52 15.73 15.45 -20.74
C HIS A 52 14.73 16.18 -19.81
N PRO A 53 13.46 16.37 -20.20
CA PRO A 53 12.50 17.20 -19.45
C PRO A 53 12.21 16.71 -18.04
N HIS A 54 12.52 15.44 -17.75
CA HIS A 54 12.30 14.79 -16.45
C HIS A 54 13.58 14.64 -15.61
N VAL A 55 14.71 15.20 -16.05
CA VAL A 55 15.98 15.18 -15.30
C VAL A 55 16.31 16.60 -14.87
N HIS A 56 16.39 16.82 -13.56
CA HIS A 56 16.65 18.13 -12.98
C HIS A 56 17.90 18.10 -12.12
N ARG A 57 18.87 18.97 -12.43
CA ARG A 57 20.12 19.07 -11.67
C ARG A 57 20.06 20.23 -10.68
N LEU A 58 20.52 19.96 -9.48
CA LEU A 58 20.62 20.89 -8.37
C LEU A 58 22.02 20.79 -7.78
N THR A 59 22.46 21.88 -7.15
CA THR A 59 23.72 21.91 -6.41
C THR A 59 23.44 22.37 -4.99
N GLN A 60 23.88 21.59 -4.00
CA GLN A 60 23.71 21.90 -2.58
C GLN A 60 25.02 21.61 -1.85
N ASP A 61 25.60 22.61 -1.19
CA ASP A 61 26.85 22.49 -0.42
C ASP A 61 28.02 21.87 -1.22
N GLY A 62 28.11 22.20 -2.52
CA GLY A 62 29.13 21.65 -3.42
C GLY A 62 28.88 20.18 -3.86
N ARG A 63 27.73 19.61 -3.53
CA ARG A 63 27.27 18.29 -3.98
C ARG A 63 26.32 18.43 -5.17
N GLU A 64 26.39 17.48 -6.09
CA GLU A 64 25.49 17.40 -7.24
C GLU A 64 24.31 16.48 -6.92
N ILE A 65 23.09 17.01 -7.05
CA ILE A 65 21.84 16.28 -6.84
C ILE A 65 21.08 16.25 -8.16
N ILE A 66 20.78 15.05 -8.65
CA ILE A 66 20.07 14.81 -9.90
C ILE A 66 18.70 14.21 -9.55
N LEU A 67 17.64 14.98 -9.72
CA LEU A 67 16.27 14.50 -9.55
C LEU A 67 15.78 13.90 -10.88
N VAL A 68 15.32 12.66 -10.84
CA VAL A 68 14.66 11.99 -11.97
C VAL A 68 13.18 11.87 -11.65
N GLY A 69 12.37 12.69 -12.32
CA GLY A 69 10.93 12.69 -12.21
C GLY A 69 10.33 11.51 -12.96
N THR A 70 9.58 10.64 -12.28
CA THR A 70 8.99 9.45 -12.88
C THR A 70 7.47 9.52 -12.88
N ALA A 71 6.85 9.13 -13.98
CA ALA A 71 5.48 8.65 -13.95
C ALA A 71 5.50 7.17 -13.54
N HIS A 72 4.94 6.83 -12.37
CA HIS A 72 4.99 5.51 -11.70
C HIS A 72 4.37 4.33 -12.47
N VAL A 73 4.03 4.54 -13.74
CA VAL A 73 3.30 3.64 -14.63
C VAL A 73 3.85 3.66 -16.05
N SER A 74 5.02 4.26 -16.26
CA SER A 74 5.64 4.41 -17.59
C SER A 74 6.92 3.59 -17.67
N ARG A 75 7.01 2.73 -18.70
CA ARG A 75 8.22 1.99 -19.04
C ARG A 75 9.37 2.93 -19.38
N ASP A 76 9.07 4.04 -20.05
CA ASP A 76 10.05 5.05 -20.43
C ASP A 76 10.70 5.69 -19.20
N SER A 77 9.93 5.92 -18.13
CA SER A 77 10.48 6.38 -16.84
C SER A 77 11.49 5.39 -16.28
N ALA A 78 11.18 4.09 -16.36
CA ALA A 78 12.01 3.02 -15.82
C ALA A 78 13.33 2.91 -16.60
N GLU A 79 13.28 2.99 -17.93
CA GLU A 79 14.48 3.00 -18.78
C GLU A 79 15.33 4.26 -18.59
N LEU A 80 14.69 5.42 -18.43
CA LEU A 80 15.39 6.69 -18.16
C LEU A 80 16.18 6.59 -16.86
N VAL A 81 15.57 6.07 -15.80
CA VAL A 81 16.22 5.88 -14.49
C VAL A 81 17.47 5.00 -14.62
N GLU A 82 17.39 3.88 -15.35
CA GLU A 82 18.54 3.02 -15.58
C GLU A 82 19.67 3.75 -16.32
N LYS A 83 19.33 4.46 -17.41
CA LYS A 83 20.29 5.23 -18.20
C LYS A 83 20.99 6.30 -17.35
N VAL A 84 20.22 7.05 -16.54
CA VAL A 84 20.77 8.10 -15.66
C VAL A 84 21.76 7.48 -14.66
N ILE A 85 21.40 6.39 -14.00
CA ILE A 85 22.27 5.77 -12.99
C ILE A 85 23.54 5.19 -13.63
N ASP A 86 23.43 4.52 -14.78
CA ASP A 86 24.56 3.94 -15.50
C ASP A 86 25.55 5.00 -16.00
N GLU A 87 25.06 6.13 -16.50
CA GLU A 87 25.89 7.23 -17.04
C GLU A 87 26.51 8.09 -15.94
N GLU A 88 25.72 8.44 -14.91
CA GLU A 88 26.16 9.37 -13.87
C GLU A 88 27.04 8.71 -12.82
N LYS A 89 26.87 7.40 -12.59
CA LYS A 89 27.57 6.59 -11.58
C LYS A 89 27.58 7.30 -10.22
N PRO A 90 26.40 7.51 -9.61
CA PRO A 90 26.30 8.27 -8.37
C PRO A 90 26.89 7.50 -7.19
N ASP A 91 27.26 8.23 -6.13
CA ASP A 91 27.64 7.64 -4.84
C ASP A 91 26.39 7.08 -4.12
N VAL A 92 25.25 7.75 -4.30
CA VAL A 92 23.98 7.42 -3.66
C VAL A 92 22.82 7.47 -4.64
N VAL A 93 21.95 6.47 -4.54
CA VAL A 93 20.63 6.48 -5.17
C VAL A 93 19.56 6.60 -4.09
N CYS A 94 18.83 7.71 -4.12
CA CYS A 94 17.65 7.93 -3.30
C CYS A 94 16.41 7.47 -4.07
N VAL A 95 15.50 6.77 -3.40
CA VAL A 95 14.21 6.36 -4.00
C VAL A 95 13.05 6.83 -3.14
N GLU A 96 11.95 7.22 -3.77
CA GLU A 96 10.68 7.59 -3.12
C GLU A 96 9.95 6.37 -2.55
N LEU A 97 10.65 5.59 -1.72
CA LEU A 97 10.15 4.45 -0.98
C LEU A 97 10.45 4.64 0.50
N CYS A 98 9.50 4.22 1.34
CA CYS A 98 9.75 3.98 2.76
C CYS A 98 10.07 2.48 2.96
N GLN A 99 10.66 2.12 4.10
CA GLN A 99 11.07 0.73 4.37
C GLN A 99 9.95 -0.28 4.14
N ALA A 100 8.75 0.04 4.63
CA ALA A 100 7.63 -0.89 4.56
C ALA A 100 7.13 -1.11 3.12
N ARG A 101 7.15 -0.07 2.27
CA ARG A 101 6.82 -0.20 0.84
C ARG A 101 7.93 -0.92 0.06
N PHE A 102 9.19 -0.64 0.41
CA PHE A 102 10.34 -1.33 -0.18
C PHE A 102 10.29 -2.84 0.08
N ASP A 103 10.06 -3.24 1.34
CA ASP A 103 9.96 -4.65 1.73
C ASP A 103 8.81 -5.35 1.00
N ALA A 104 7.66 -4.68 0.86
CA ALA A 104 6.50 -5.25 0.19
C ALA A 104 6.68 -5.37 -1.33
N LEU A 105 7.43 -4.47 -1.97
CA LEU A 105 7.79 -4.58 -3.38
C LEU A 105 8.85 -5.69 -3.61
N LYS A 106 9.85 -5.81 -2.72
CA LYS A 106 10.93 -6.81 -2.85
C LYS A 106 10.48 -8.23 -2.45
N GLN A 107 9.51 -8.38 -1.55
CA GLN A 107 9.04 -9.67 -1.01
C GLN A 107 7.54 -9.92 -1.27
N LYS A 108 7.06 -9.61 -2.49
CA LYS A 108 5.65 -9.66 -2.85
C LYS A 108 4.97 -10.99 -2.50
N ASP A 109 5.57 -12.12 -2.85
CA ASP A 109 4.97 -13.45 -2.65
C ASP A 109 4.85 -13.82 -1.17
N LYS A 110 5.95 -13.64 -0.42
CA LYS A 110 5.99 -13.89 1.03
C LYS A 110 5.00 -13.00 1.79
N TRP A 111 4.80 -11.77 1.31
CA TRP A 111 3.81 -10.86 1.89
C TRP A 111 2.38 -11.33 1.61
N GLN A 112 2.07 -11.75 0.39
CA GLN A 112 0.74 -12.25 0.03
C GLN A 112 0.33 -13.51 0.81
N GLU A 113 1.30 -14.32 1.22
CA GLU A 113 1.09 -15.52 2.02
C GLU A 113 0.99 -15.25 3.54
N THR A 114 1.21 -14.01 3.98
CA THR A 114 1.18 -13.67 5.40
C THR A 114 -0.25 -13.79 5.96
N ASP A 115 -0.37 -14.38 7.16
CA ASP A 115 -1.63 -14.50 7.90
C ASP A 115 -2.07 -13.12 8.43
N ILE A 116 -3.30 -12.72 8.14
CA ILE A 116 -3.87 -11.44 8.57
C ILE A 116 -3.99 -11.36 10.09
N VAL A 117 -4.25 -12.48 10.79
CA VAL A 117 -4.31 -12.51 12.25
C VAL A 117 -2.95 -12.17 12.85
N LYS A 118 -1.86 -12.65 12.23
CA LYS A 118 -0.50 -12.32 12.65
C LYS A 118 -0.21 -10.82 12.47
N VAL A 119 -0.61 -10.26 11.33
CA VAL A 119 -0.47 -8.82 11.05
C VAL A 119 -1.20 -7.97 12.11
N ILE A 120 -2.44 -8.36 12.45
CA ILE A 120 -3.25 -7.67 13.46
C ILE A 120 -2.57 -7.75 14.83
N ARG A 121 -2.09 -8.94 15.22
CA ARG A 121 -1.40 -9.16 16.50
C ARG A 121 -0.13 -8.32 16.63
N GLU A 122 0.60 -8.12 15.53
CA GLU A 122 1.81 -7.31 15.50
C GLU A 122 1.53 -5.80 15.36
N ASN A 123 0.26 -5.36 15.47
CA ASN A 123 -0.17 -3.96 15.25
C ASN A 123 0.22 -3.40 13.88
N ARG A 124 0.42 -4.26 12.88
CA ARG A 124 0.79 -3.87 11.50
C ARG A 124 -0.43 -3.73 10.58
N THR A 125 -1.65 -3.70 11.12
CA THR A 125 -2.90 -3.62 10.34
C THR A 125 -2.95 -2.41 9.42
N SER A 126 -2.47 -1.26 9.88
CA SER A 126 -2.40 -0.06 9.07
C SER A 126 -1.43 -0.20 7.90
N LEU A 127 -0.29 -0.87 8.11
CA LEU A 127 0.64 -1.15 7.03
C LEU A 127 0.01 -2.09 6.00
N LEU A 128 -0.66 -3.15 6.46
CA LEU A 128 -1.41 -4.06 5.59
C LEU A 128 -2.48 -3.32 4.79
N LEU A 129 -3.29 -2.48 5.43
CA LEU A 129 -4.35 -1.73 4.75
C LEU A 129 -3.77 -0.81 3.66
N THR A 130 -2.72 -0.07 3.97
CA THR A 130 -2.09 0.79 2.98
C THR A 130 -1.46 -0.02 1.86
N GLN A 131 -0.81 -1.14 2.19
CA GLN A 131 -0.21 -2.00 1.19
C GLN A 131 -1.27 -2.65 0.28
N LEU A 132 -2.40 -3.09 0.84
CA LEU A 132 -3.55 -3.58 0.07
C LEU A 132 -4.12 -2.51 -0.84
N LEU A 133 -4.31 -1.28 -0.35
CA LEU A 133 -4.77 -0.15 -1.16
C LEU A 133 -3.82 0.11 -2.33
N MET A 134 -2.51 0.16 -2.04
CA MET A 134 -1.48 0.34 -3.06
C MET A 134 -1.50 -0.80 -4.06
N VAL A 135 -1.42 -2.06 -3.64
CA VAL A 135 -1.44 -3.21 -4.55
C VAL A 135 -2.71 -3.26 -5.39
N SER A 136 -3.87 -2.91 -4.82
CA SER A 136 -5.14 -2.89 -5.55
C SER A 136 -5.18 -1.78 -6.60
N PHE A 137 -4.70 -0.58 -6.25
CA PHE A 137 -4.57 0.54 -7.18
C PHE A 137 -3.55 0.22 -8.28
N GLN A 138 -2.41 -0.35 -7.90
CA GLN A 138 -1.37 -0.81 -8.81
C GLN A 138 -1.89 -1.88 -9.76
N ARG A 139 -2.68 -2.86 -9.27
CA ARG A 139 -3.28 -3.90 -10.14
C ARG A 139 -4.25 -3.30 -11.15
N LYS A 140 -5.09 -2.35 -10.73
CA LYS A 140 -6.03 -1.64 -11.62
C LYS A 140 -5.30 -0.86 -12.72
N ILE A 141 -4.18 -0.23 -12.38
CA ILE A 141 -3.31 0.45 -13.35
C ILE A 141 -2.61 -0.56 -14.25
N ALA A 142 -2.04 -1.63 -13.69
CA ALA A 142 -1.36 -2.66 -14.47
C ALA A 142 -2.28 -3.32 -15.50
N GLU A 143 -3.52 -3.61 -15.12
CA GLU A 143 -4.57 -4.13 -16.01
C GLU A 143 -4.91 -3.14 -17.13
N LYS A 144 -5.00 -1.83 -16.84
CA LYS A 144 -5.30 -0.81 -17.85
C LYS A 144 -4.13 -0.45 -18.78
N PHE A 145 -2.89 -0.48 -18.27
CA PHE A 145 -1.72 0.05 -18.99
C PHE A 145 -0.68 -0.99 -19.38
N ASN A 146 -0.84 -2.25 -18.94
CA ASN A 146 0.13 -3.32 -19.16
C ASN A 146 1.56 -2.96 -18.69
N VAL A 147 1.67 -2.16 -17.62
CA VAL A 147 2.93 -1.76 -16.97
C VAL A 147 2.89 -2.18 -15.51
N ASN A 148 4.02 -2.62 -14.94
CA ASN A 148 4.13 -2.94 -13.52
C ASN A 148 4.38 -1.65 -12.71
N PRO A 149 3.46 -1.20 -11.85
CA PRO A 149 3.68 0.04 -11.12
C PRO A 149 4.79 -0.08 -10.07
N GLY A 150 5.62 0.95 -9.95
CA GLY A 150 6.78 0.93 -9.06
C GLY A 150 8.00 0.21 -9.65
N GLU A 151 7.94 -0.21 -10.91
CA GLU A 151 9.05 -0.82 -11.65
C GLU A 151 10.25 0.14 -11.75
N GLU A 152 10.01 1.44 -11.89
CA GLU A 152 11.05 2.47 -11.91
C GLU A 152 11.87 2.51 -10.62
N MET A 153 11.22 2.32 -9.46
CA MET A 153 11.89 2.31 -8.16
C MET A 153 12.68 1.02 -7.94
N LEU A 154 12.13 -0.12 -8.36
CA LEU A 154 12.82 -1.42 -8.28
C LEU A 154 14.05 -1.48 -9.20
N ARG A 155 13.94 -0.93 -10.42
CA ARG A 155 15.06 -0.82 -11.35
C ARG A 155 16.13 0.14 -10.82
N ALA A 156 15.75 1.26 -10.21
CA ALA A 156 16.68 2.16 -9.54
C ALA A 156 17.50 1.44 -8.46
N VAL A 157 16.81 0.66 -7.61
CA VAL A 157 17.44 -0.15 -6.55
C VAL A 157 18.38 -1.19 -7.15
N ALA A 158 17.93 -1.95 -8.15
CA ALA A 158 18.75 -2.98 -8.78
C ALA A 158 20.02 -2.39 -9.44
N LYS A 159 19.90 -1.23 -10.10
CA LYS A 159 21.04 -0.52 -10.67
C LYS A 159 21.97 0.07 -9.62
N ALA A 160 21.44 0.58 -8.53
CA ALA A 160 22.26 1.03 -7.40
C ALA A 160 23.08 -0.14 -6.81
N GLU A 161 22.45 -1.29 -6.58
CA GLU A 161 23.14 -2.51 -6.13
C GLU A 161 24.22 -2.95 -7.14
N ALA A 162 23.93 -2.92 -8.45
CA ALA A 162 24.87 -3.32 -9.50
C ALA A 162 26.07 -2.35 -9.67
N THR A 163 25.85 -1.06 -9.45
CA THR A 163 26.89 -0.01 -9.56
C THR A 163 27.68 0.18 -8.26
N GLY A 164 27.25 -0.44 -7.16
CA GLY A 164 27.84 -0.27 -5.84
C GLY A 164 27.44 1.03 -5.15
N ALA A 165 26.44 1.74 -5.66
CA ALA A 165 25.90 2.96 -5.06
C ALA A 165 25.11 2.62 -3.79
N ARG A 166 25.21 3.47 -2.77
CA ARG A 166 24.42 3.30 -1.54
C ARG A 166 22.96 3.65 -1.81
N ILE A 167 22.04 2.83 -1.30
CA ILE A 167 20.60 3.08 -1.42
C ILE A 167 20.09 3.86 -0.21
N VAL A 168 19.30 4.90 -0.45
CA VAL A 168 18.58 5.65 0.57
C VAL A 168 17.08 5.62 0.29
N LEU A 169 16.32 5.07 1.22
CA LEU A 169 14.87 5.15 1.25
C LEU A 169 14.49 6.55 1.77
N ALA A 170 14.01 7.41 0.87
CA ALA A 170 13.87 8.84 1.13
C ALA A 170 12.47 9.26 1.58
N ASP A 171 11.47 8.37 1.50
CA ASP A 171 10.08 8.76 1.76
C ASP A 171 9.59 8.42 3.18
N ARG A 172 8.59 9.18 3.63
CA ARG A 172 7.89 9.00 4.91
C ARG A 172 7.07 7.71 4.89
N GLU A 173 6.86 7.13 6.08
CA GLU A 173 5.94 6.02 6.22
C GLU A 173 4.53 6.44 5.75
N ILE A 174 4.02 5.77 4.73
CA ILE A 174 2.72 6.09 4.11
C ILE A 174 1.56 6.04 5.13
N ARG A 175 1.67 5.20 6.16
CA ARG A 175 0.75 5.17 7.30
C ARG A 175 0.68 6.52 8.01
N ILE A 176 1.82 7.13 8.30
CA ILE A 176 1.89 8.44 8.97
C ILE A 176 1.21 9.47 8.08
N THR A 177 1.55 9.49 6.79
CA THR A 177 0.94 10.38 5.78
C THR A 177 -0.59 10.27 5.79
N LEU A 178 -1.14 9.06 5.58
CA LEU A 178 -2.58 8.83 5.52
C LEU A 178 -3.30 9.15 6.85
N MET A 179 -2.73 8.74 7.99
CA MET A 179 -3.31 9.00 9.30
C MET A 179 -3.28 10.48 9.66
N ARG A 180 -2.21 11.21 9.29
CA ARG A 180 -2.14 12.66 9.47
C ARG A 180 -3.19 13.35 8.62
N THR A 181 -3.28 13.04 7.32
CA THR A 181 -4.33 13.58 6.44
C THR A 181 -5.72 13.36 7.05
N TRP A 182 -6.02 12.13 7.50
CA TRP A 182 -7.31 11.82 8.11
C TRP A 182 -7.57 12.58 9.41
N ARG A 183 -6.57 12.73 10.28
CA ARG A 183 -6.74 13.38 11.60
C ARG A 183 -6.72 14.91 11.52
N MET A 184 -6.03 15.49 10.54
CA MET A 184 -5.94 16.93 10.30
C MET A 184 -7.20 17.50 9.63
N MET A 185 -7.90 16.71 8.82
CA MET A 185 -9.16 17.16 8.21
C MET A 185 -10.22 17.54 9.26
N ARG A 186 -10.96 18.61 9.00
CA ARG A 186 -12.15 18.99 9.77
C ARG A 186 -13.29 17.99 9.55
N CYS A 187 -14.22 17.91 10.49
CA CYS A 187 -15.36 16.97 10.40
C CYS A 187 -16.15 17.14 9.08
N TRP A 188 -16.41 18.39 8.68
CA TRP A 188 -17.08 18.72 7.42
C TRP A 188 -16.28 18.27 6.19
N THR A 189 -14.97 18.51 6.15
CA THR A 189 -14.10 18.04 5.05
C THR A 189 -14.10 16.51 4.96
N LYS A 190 -14.03 15.81 6.11
CA LYS A 190 -14.09 14.34 6.13
C LYS A 190 -15.39 13.81 5.54
N MET A 191 -16.52 14.40 5.94
CA MET A 191 -17.82 13.99 5.43
C MET A 191 -17.93 14.23 3.93
N LYS A 192 -17.52 15.42 3.45
CA LYS A 192 -17.50 15.74 2.02
C LYS A 192 -16.61 14.78 1.23
N PHE A 193 -15.39 14.53 1.70
CA PHE A 193 -14.43 13.63 1.06
C PHE A 193 -14.98 12.19 0.96
N VAL A 194 -15.56 11.67 2.03
CA VAL A 194 -16.18 10.34 2.03
C VAL A 194 -17.36 10.27 1.05
N THR A 195 -18.23 11.30 1.04
CA THR A 195 -19.35 11.36 0.11
C THR A 195 -18.88 11.42 -1.35
N GLU A 196 -17.89 12.26 -1.66
CA GLU A 196 -17.31 12.36 -3.02
C GLU A 196 -16.66 11.05 -3.45
N MET A 197 -15.93 10.37 -2.56
CA MET A 197 -15.32 9.07 -2.85
C MET A 197 -16.37 7.98 -3.09
N ILE A 198 -17.46 7.94 -2.31
CA ILE A 198 -18.57 7.01 -2.54
C ILE A 198 -19.25 7.32 -3.87
N PHE A 199 -19.50 8.61 -4.16
CA PHE A 199 -20.12 9.04 -5.39
C PHE A 199 -19.26 8.71 -6.62
N SER A 200 -17.93 8.88 -6.54
CA SER A 200 -17.03 8.51 -7.64
C SER A 200 -16.96 7.00 -7.88
N LEU A 201 -17.19 6.18 -6.85
CA LEU A 201 -17.27 4.72 -7.03
C LEU A 201 -18.61 4.31 -7.67
N LEU A 202 -19.70 4.99 -7.34
CA LEU A 202 -21.03 4.75 -7.90
C LEU A 202 -21.17 5.26 -9.33
N ILE A 203 -20.47 6.36 -9.66
CA ILE A 203 -20.41 6.96 -10.98
C ILE A 203 -19.00 6.74 -11.53
N SER A 204 -18.72 5.49 -11.91
CA SER A 204 -17.50 5.19 -12.65
C SER A 204 -17.77 5.44 -14.13
N GLU A 205 -17.38 6.60 -14.65
CA GLU A 205 -17.18 6.77 -16.09
C GLU A 205 -15.83 6.13 -16.47
N ASP A 206 -15.82 5.34 -17.53
CA ASP A 206 -14.61 4.65 -17.97
C ASP A 206 -13.62 5.66 -18.53
N ILE A 207 -12.54 5.91 -17.77
CA ILE A 207 -11.40 6.73 -18.22
C ILE A 207 -10.85 6.15 -19.53
N THR A 208 -10.88 6.94 -20.61
CA THR A 208 -10.38 6.57 -21.94
C THR A 208 -8.87 6.73 -22.04
N GLU A 209 -8.25 6.07 -23.02
CA GLU A 209 -6.80 6.16 -23.27
C GLU A 209 -6.36 7.59 -23.60
N GLU A 210 -7.24 8.37 -24.26
CA GLU A 210 -7.03 9.78 -24.58
C GLU A 210 -7.04 10.68 -23.33
N ASP A 211 -7.89 10.38 -22.34
CA ASP A 211 -7.87 11.10 -21.05
C ASP A 211 -6.57 10.86 -20.30
N ILE A 212 -5.99 9.67 -20.44
CA ILE A 212 -4.73 9.33 -19.80
C ILE A 212 -3.56 10.01 -20.50
N GLU A 213 -3.58 10.07 -21.82
CA GLU A 213 -2.54 10.74 -22.58
C GLU A 213 -2.50 12.25 -22.30
N LYS A 214 -3.67 12.89 -22.18
CA LYS A 214 -3.80 14.27 -21.70
C LYS A 214 -3.24 14.45 -20.28
N LEU A 215 -3.40 13.47 -19.39
CA LEU A 215 -2.83 13.51 -18.03
C LEU A 215 -1.31 13.35 -17.98
N LYS A 216 -0.66 12.84 -19.04
CA LYS A 216 0.81 12.76 -19.13
C LYS A 216 1.45 14.11 -19.42
N GLU A 217 0.68 15.09 -19.91
CA GLU A 217 1.16 16.45 -20.11
C GLU A 217 1.38 17.12 -18.75
N HIS A 218 2.60 17.63 -18.54
CA HIS A 218 3.04 18.28 -17.29
C HIS A 218 2.05 19.35 -16.83
N ASP A 219 1.51 20.12 -17.78
CA ASP A 219 0.60 21.24 -17.50
C ASP A 219 -0.80 20.78 -17.04
N VAL A 220 -1.27 19.61 -17.50
CA VAL A 220 -2.59 19.07 -17.12
C VAL A 220 -2.53 18.45 -15.73
N LEU A 221 -1.45 17.71 -15.42
CA LEU A 221 -1.23 17.13 -14.09
C LEU A 221 -1.06 18.23 -13.05
N ASP A 222 -0.25 19.25 -13.34
CA ASP A 222 -0.06 20.40 -12.45
C ASP A 222 -1.37 21.15 -12.22
N LEU A 223 -2.18 21.36 -13.27
CA LEU A 223 -3.48 22.01 -13.17
C LEU A 223 -4.48 21.18 -12.34
N ALA A 224 -4.50 19.86 -12.50
CA ALA A 224 -5.34 18.95 -11.71
C ALA A 224 -4.92 18.94 -10.24
N LEU A 225 -3.62 18.81 -9.95
CA LEU A 225 -3.08 18.88 -8.59
C LEU A 225 -3.34 20.23 -7.93
N LYS A 226 -3.25 21.32 -8.69
CA LYS A 226 -3.59 22.68 -8.22
C LYS A 226 -5.07 22.80 -7.90
N THR A 227 -5.95 22.29 -8.75
CA THR A 227 -7.41 22.30 -8.55
C THR A 227 -7.84 21.49 -7.32
N VAL A 228 -7.24 20.30 -7.13
CA VAL A 228 -7.46 19.50 -5.92
C VAL A 228 -6.93 20.21 -4.69
N GLY A 229 -5.75 20.83 -4.79
CA GLY A 229 -5.14 21.62 -3.72
C GLY A 229 -5.96 22.82 -3.28
N GLU A 230 -6.63 23.51 -4.20
CA GLU A 230 -7.53 24.63 -3.90
C GLU A 230 -8.83 24.15 -3.22
N LYS A 231 -9.36 23.00 -3.64
CA LYS A 231 -10.60 22.44 -3.07
C LYS A 231 -10.40 21.75 -1.72
N LEU A 232 -9.24 21.14 -1.51
CA LEU A 232 -8.90 20.33 -0.33
C LEU A 232 -7.49 20.68 0.18
N PRO A 233 -7.28 21.91 0.69
CA PRO A 233 -5.96 22.39 1.10
C PRO A 233 -5.34 21.51 2.20
N GLU A 234 -6.17 21.03 3.13
CA GLU A 234 -5.75 20.17 4.24
C GLU A 234 -5.19 18.81 3.74
N VAL A 235 -5.72 18.32 2.62
CA VAL A 235 -5.27 17.08 1.97
C VAL A 235 -3.98 17.31 1.21
N LYS A 236 -3.89 18.40 0.43
CA LYS A 236 -2.66 18.78 -0.28
C LYS A 236 -1.50 18.97 0.69
N THR A 237 -1.70 19.74 1.75
CA THR A 237 -0.63 20.03 2.72
C THR A 237 -0.05 18.75 3.30
N THR A 238 -0.89 17.79 3.67
CA THR A 238 -0.43 16.56 4.35
C THR A 238 0.06 15.46 3.40
N LEU A 239 -0.57 15.29 2.23
CA LEU A 239 -0.19 14.26 1.25
C LEU A 239 0.97 14.67 0.33
N ILE A 240 1.08 15.96 0.02
CA ILE A 240 2.05 16.50 -0.94
C ILE A 240 3.06 17.38 -0.22
N ASP A 241 2.67 18.54 0.32
CA ASP A 241 3.63 19.56 0.78
C ASP A 241 4.53 19.05 1.94
N GLU A 242 3.96 18.41 2.96
CA GLU A 242 4.73 17.77 4.05
C GLU A 242 5.60 16.62 3.54
N ARG A 243 5.17 15.94 2.47
CA ARG A 243 5.90 14.81 1.90
C ARG A 243 7.08 15.30 1.07
N ASP A 244 6.92 16.40 0.33
CA ASP A 244 7.98 17.11 -0.37
C ASP A 244 9.05 17.59 0.59
N GLN A 245 8.64 18.16 1.74
CA GLN A 245 9.56 18.53 2.81
C GLN A 245 10.36 17.32 3.32
N TYR A 246 9.68 16.20 3.59
CA TYR A 246 10.36 14.98 4.04
C TYR A 246 11.35 14.46 3.01
N LEU A 247 10.95 14.38 1.73
CA LEU A 247 11.78 13.94 0.62
C LEU A 247 12.99 14.86 0.42
N ALA A 248 12.77 16.18 0.37
CA ALA A 248 13.83 17.18 0.21
C ALA A 248 14.87 17.09 1.33
N HIS A 249 14.42 16.97 2.58
CA HIS A 249 15.32 16.81 3.72
C HIS A 249 16.15 15.52 3.59
N ARG A 250 15.51 14.38 3.29
CA ARG A 250 16.20 13.08 3.20
C ARG A 250 17.17 13.00 2.03
N ILE A 251 16.82 13.59 0.88
CA ILE A 251 17.70 13.68 -0.29
C ILE A 251 18.88 14.62 0.00
N GLY A 252 18.61 15.81 0.55
CA GLY A 252 19.65 16.80 0.86
C GLY A 252 20.64 16.35 1.95
N HIS A 253 20.25 15.44 2.84
CA HIS A 253 21.12 14.87 3.88
C HIS A 253 21.69 13.49 3.51
N ALA A 254 21.47 13.01 2.27
CA ALA A 254 22.11 11.79 1.80
C ALA A 254 23.64 12.00 1.70
N GLY A 255 24.42 11.06 2.23
CA GLY A 255 25.88 11.17 2.27
C GLY A 255 26.53 10.76 0.95
N GLY A 256 27.23 11.67 0.29
CA GLY A 256 27.88 11.45 -1.01
C GLY A 256 28.14 12.78 -1.72
N LYS A 257 28.92 12.78 -2.81
CA LYS A 257 29.16 13.97 -3.63
C LYS A 257 28.21 14.05 -4.82
N LYS A 258 27.85 12.90 -5.39
CA LYS A 258 26.88 12.79 -6.48
C LYS A 258 25.70 11.91 -6.07
N ILE A 259 24.51 12.48 -6.07
CA ILE A 259 23.26 11.84 -5.63
C ILE A 259 22.29 11.82 -6.81
N VAL A 260 21.70 10.66 -7.10
CA VAL A 260 20.55 10.54 -8.00
C VAL A 260 19.32 10.22 -7.16
N ALA A 261 18.27 11.02 -7.25
CA ALA A 261 17.01 10.79 -6.55
C ALA A 261 15.89 10.49 -7.55
N VAL A 262 15.32 9.30 -7.45
CA VAL A 262 14.19 8.83 -8.27
C VAL A 262 12.91 9.10 -7.49
N VAL A 263 12.09 10.01 -8.00
CA VAL A 263 10.88 10.53 -7.35
C VAL A 263 9.75 10.70 -8.34
N GLY A 264 8.50 10.63 -7.88
CA GLY A 264 7.33 10.94 -8.68
C GLY A 264 7.39 12.36 -9.22
N ALA A 265 7.00 12.54 -10.50
CA ALA A 265 7.09 13.83 -11.18
C ALA A 265 6.37 14.97 -10.41
N GLY A 266 5.23 14.68 -9.77
CA GLY A 266 4.48 15.67 -8.99
C GLY A 266 5.18 16.16 -7.71
N HIS A 267 6.21 15.45 -7.23
CA HIS A 267 7.00 15.85 -6.06
C HIS A 267 8.22 16.69 -6.44
N VAL A 268 8.64 16.69 -7.71
CA VAL A 268 9.84 17.40 -8.17
C VAL A 268 9.78 18.91 -7.87
N PRO A 269 8.70 19.65 -8.19
CA PRO A 269 8.67 21.10 -7.94
C PRO A 269 8.81 21.44 -6.45
N GLY A 270 8.11 20.70 -5.58
CA GLY A 270 8.17 20.90 -4.13
C GLY A 270 9.54 20.54 -3.55
N ILE A 271 10.16 19.44 -3.99
CA ILE A 271 11.51 19.07 -3.57
C ILE A 271 12.51 20.16 -3.95
N ARG A 272 12.46 20.68 -5.19
CA ARG A 272 13.36 21.76 -5.65
C ARG A 272 13.24 23.02 -4.79
N GLN A 273 12.04 23.33 -4.32
CA GLN A 273 11.81 24.49 -3.46
C GLN A 273 12.33 24.27 -2.03
N GLN A 274 12.19 23.04 -1.50
CA GLN A 274 12.46 22.72 -0.09
C GLN A 274 13.90 22.25 0.17
N ILE A 275 14.65 21.88 -0.86
CA ILE A 275 16.01 21.37 -0.70
C ILE A 275 16.93 22.43 -0.07
N GLY A 276 17.71 22.03 0.93
CA GLY A 276 18.57 22.94 1.70
C GLY A 276 17.87 23.77 2.78
N GLN A 277 16.55 23.67 2.94
CA GLN A 277 15.84 24.30 4.05
C GLN A 277 15.92 23.46 5.33
N GLU A 278 15.82 24.13 6.48
CA GLU A 278 15.70 23.47 7.78
C GLU A 278 14.25 23.00 7.96
N ILE A 279 14.07 21.69 8.18
CA ILE A 279 12.76 21.02 8.18
C ILE A 279 12.64 20.20 9.45
N ASP A 280 11.59 20.47 10.24
CA ASP A 280 11.25 19.69 11.43
C ASP A 280 10.56 18.39 11.01
N LEU A 281 11.36 17.32 10.86
CA LEU A 281 10.87 15.99 10.54
C LEU A 281 9.97 15.41 11.62
N GLU A 282 10.15 15.78 12.89
CA GLU A 282 9.36 15.22 13.99
C GLU A 282 7.92 15.75 13.95
N ALA A 283 7.76 17.06 13.75
CA ALA A 283 6.46 17.70 13.63
C ALA A 283 5.61 17.11 12.49
N ILE A 284 6.23 16.84 11.33
CA ILE A 284 5.54 16.25 10.17
C ILE A 284 5.45 14.72 10.23
N SER A 285 6.14 14.05 11.17
CA SER A 285 6.08 12.59 11.34
C SER A 285 5.17 12.13 12.48
N ARG A 286 4.78 13.01 13.40
CA ARG A 286 3.90 12.66 14.53
C ARG A 286 2.45 12.47 14.08
N ILE A 287 1.74 11.49 14.63
CA ILE A 287 0.29 11.32 14.33
C ILE A 287 -0.54 12.07 15.40
N PRO A 288 -1.43 13.01 15.03
CA PRO A 288 -2.29 13.73 15.98
C PRO A 288 -3.18 12.78 16.80
N PRO A 289 -3.67 13.10 18.01
CA PRO A 289 -4.53 12.20 18.79
C PRO A 289 -5.93 11.99 18.16
N ALA A 290 -6.64 10.94 18.58
CA ALA A 290 -8.00 10.65 18.11
C ALA A 290 -9.08 11.47 18.87
N SER A 291 -10.23 11.69 18.24
CA SER A 291 -11.36 12.42 18.83
C SER A 291 -12.02 11.65 19.99
N ILE A 292 -12.43 12.38 21.03
CA ILE A 292 -13.02 11.85 22.27
C ILE A 292 -14.51 11.51 22.11
N TRP A 293 -15.21 12.17 21.18
CA TRP A 293 -16.66 12.06 20.99
C TRP A 293 -17.14 10.65 20.64
N GLY A 294 -16.33 9.86 19.91
CA GLY A 294 -16.65 8.47 19.61
C GLY A 294 -16.78 7.58 20.86
N LYS A 295 -16.09 7.93 21.95
CA LYS A 295 -16.21 7.22 23.22
C LYS A 295 -17.54 7.55 23.92
N ILE A 296 -17.98 8.81 23.86
CA ILE A 296 -19.16 9.30 24.59
C ILE A 296 -20.44 8.66 24.03
N PHE A 297 -20.62 8.66 22.70
CA PHE A 297 -21.83 8.10 22.09
C PHE A 297 -21.91 6.56 22.18
N GLY A 298 -20.77 5.88 22.30
CA GLY A 298 -20.74 4.42 22.43
C GLY A 298 -21.42 3.90 23.70
N TRP A 299 -21.26 4.59 24.84
CA TRP A 299 -21.70 4.06 26.14
C TRP A 299 -23.19 4.24 26.47
N GLY A 300 -23.94 5.00 25.69
CA GLY A 300 -25.35 5.30 25.98
C GLY A 300 -26.23 4.05 26.05
N PHE A 301 -26.17 3.18 25.03
CA PHE A 301 -26.98 1.96 24.98
C PHE A 301 -26.59 0.94 26.07
N PRO A 302 -25.30 0.59 26.27
CA PRO A 302 -24.87 -0.23 27.41
C PRO A 302 -25.31 0.31 28.77
N GLY A 303 -25.21 1.63 28.97
CA GLY A 303 -25.63 2.28 30.21
C GLY A 303 -27.12 2.07 30.51
N ALA A 304 -27.98 2.15 29.48
CA ALA A 304 -29.42 1.90 29.63
C ALA A 304 -29.73 0.44 30.04
N ILE A 305 -29.02 -0.54 29.46
CA ILE A 305 -29.22 -1.95 29.82
C ILE A 305 -28.70 -2.24 31.24
N ILE A 306 -27.56 -1.68 31.64
CA ILE A 306 -27.05 -1.79 33.02
C ILE A 306 -28.03 -1.15 34.01
N ALA A 307 -28.60 0.00 33.67
CA ALA A 307 -29.62 0.65 34.49
C ALA A 307 -30.88 -0.22 34.64
N LEU A 308 -31.30 -0.92 33.57
CA LEU A 308 -32.42 -1.85 33.61
C LEU A 308 -32.15 -3.04 34.56
N PHE A 309 -30.96 -3.63 34.53
CA PHE A 309 -30.57 -4.64 35.52
C PHE A 309 -30.60 -4.07 36.94
N GLY A 310 -30.02 -2.89 37.16
CA GLY A 310 -30.04 -2.22 38.45
C GLY A 310 -31.46 -2.02 38.97
N ALA A 311 -32.36 -1.51 38.13
CA ALA A 311 -33.76 -1.32 38.48
C ALA A 311 -34.43 -2.65 38.91
N GLY A 312 -34.22 -3.73 38.16
CA GLY A 312 -34.75 -5.05 38.53
C GLY A 312 -34.23 -5.57 39.87
N PHE A 313 -32.94 -5.34 40.18
CA PHE A 313 -32.34 -5.70 41.48
C PHE A 313 -32.92 -4.90 42.65
N PHE A 314 -33.09 -3.58 42.49
CA PHE A 314 -33.54 -2.70 43.56
C PHE A 314 -35.06 -2.71 43.78
N TYR A 315 -35.86 -2.79 42.71
CA TYR A 315 -37.33 -2.73 42.81
C TYR A 315 -37.98 -4.11 43.01
N SER A 316 -37.44 -5.16 42.39
CA SER A 316 -38.09 -6.49 42.34
C SER A 316 -37.31 -7.58 43.10
N GLY A 317 -36.20 -7.21 43.75
CA GLY A 317 -35.38 -8.08 44.61
C GLY A 317 -34.24 -8.82 43.90
N GLY A 318 -33.29 -9.33 44.68
CA GLY A 318 -32.05 -9.95 44.16
C GLY A 318 -32.28 -11.20 43.30
N GLN A 319 -33.28 -12.02 43.64
CA GLN A 319 -33.63 -13.21 42.85
C GLN A 319 -34.12 -12.84 41.44
N THR A 320 -34.89 -11.76 41.35
CA THR A 320 -35.39 -11.21 40.09
C THR A 320 -34.26 -10.70 39.22
N GLY A 321 -33.33 -9.94 39.81
CA GLY A 321 -32.13 -9.48 39.11
C GLY A 321 -31.27 -10.62 38.55
N ILE A 322 -31.11 -11.72 39.31
CA ILE A 322 -30.42 -12.94 38.84
C ILE A 322 -31.17 -13.58 37.67
N ASN A 323 -32.50 -13.71 37.76
CA ASN A 323 -33.31 -14.28 36.67
C ASN A 323 -33.24 -13.45 35.38
N MET A 324 -33.19 -12.12 35.50
CA MET A 324 -32.98 -11.22 34.37
C MET A 324 -31.61 -11.44 33.72
N LEU A 325 -30.55 -11.54 34.53
CA LEU A 325 -29.19 -11.76 34.04
C LEU A 325 -29.06 -13.13 33.33
N LEU A 326 -29.65 -14.18 33.90
CA LEU A 326 -29.68 -15.51 33.31
C LEU A 326 -30.46 -15.52 31.99
N SER A 327 -31.63 -14.87 31.95
CA SER A 327 -32.45 -14.77 30.73
C SER A 327 -31.73 -14.00 29.63
N TRP A 328 -31.12 -12.85 29.96
CA TRP A 328 -30.29 -12.09 29.03
C TRP A 328 -29.15 -12.93 28.45
N SER A 329 -28.42 -13.60 29.34
CA SER A 329 -27.26 -14.39 28.95
C SER A 329 -27.67 -15.58 28.07
N ALA A 330 -28.74 -16.29 28.43
CA ALA A 330 -29.23 -17.43 27.67
C ALA A 330 -29.73 -17.02 26.29
N ILE A 331 -30.59 -16.00 26.19
CA ILE A 331 -31.17 -15.56 24.93
C ILE A 331 -30.08 -15.06 23.96
N THR A 332 -29.19 -14.19 24.44
CA THR A 332 -28.11 -13.65 23.61
C THR A 332 -27.13 -14.75 23.17
N ALA A 333 -26.77 -15.69 24.05
CA ALA A 333 -25.90 -16.82 23.72
C ALA A 333 -26.52 -17.76 22.68
N VAL A 334 -27.82 -18.11 22.82
CA VAL A 334 -28.52 -18.97 21.86
C VAL A 334 -28.61 -18.30 20.49
N CYS A 335 -29.05 -17.03 20.44
CA CYS A 335 -29.16 -16.31 19.17
C CYS A 335 -27.80 -16.17 18.46
N ALA A 336 -26.73 -15.83 19.19
CA ALA A 336 -25.38 -15.78 18.64
C ALA A 336 -24.89 -17.14 18.11
N SER A 337 -25.17 -18.21 18.85
CA SER A 337 -24.82 -19.59 18.45
C SER A 337 -25.53 -19.99 17.16
N VAL A 338 -26.82 -19.68 17.04
CA VAL A 338 -27.60 -19.94 15.82
C VAL A 338 -26.98 -19.21 14.62
N GLY A 339 -26.60 -17.94 14.78
CA GLY A 339 -25.90 -17.19 13.72
C GLY A 339 -24.60 -17.86 13.26
N ALA A 340 -23.79 -18.34 14.20
CA ALA A 340 -22.54 -19.04 13.89
C ALA A 340 -22.78 -20.42 13.24
N ILE A 341 -23.79 -21.18 13.70
CA ILE A 341 -24.17 -22.49 13.14
C ILE A 341 -24.65 -22.36 11.70
N LEU A 342 -25.52 -21.38 11.42
CA LEU A 342 -26.04 -21.13 10.06
C LEU A 342 -24.91 -20.84 9.06
N MET A 343 -23.82 -20.25 9.52
CA MET A 343 -22.64 -19.95 8.72
C MET A 343 -21.62 -21.10 8.66
N LEU A 344 -21.97 -22.27 9.23
CA LEU A 344 -21.11 -23.45 9.31
C LEU A 344 -19.73 -23.10 9.90
N ALA A 345 -19.73 -22.29 10.95
CA ALA A 345 -18.53 -21.89 11.67
C ALA A 345 -17.90 -23.08 12.40
N HIS A 346 -16.63 -22.96 12.75
CA HIS A 346 -15.95 -23.98 13.55
C HIS A 346 -16.62 -24.15 14.92
N PRO A 347 -16.68 -25.36 15.52
CA PRO A 347 -17.29 -25.56 16.84
C PRO A 347 -16.77 -24.62 17.94
N LEU A 348 -15.46 -24.34 17.93
CA LEU A 348 -14.85 -23.35 18.84
C LEU A 348 -15.36 -21.92 18.60
N THR A 349 -15.67 -21.56 17.36
CA THR A 349 -16.26 -20.26 17.02
C THR A 349 -17.70 -20.15 17.51
N ILE A 350 -18.48 -21.24 17.41
CA ILE A 350 -19.85 -21.30 17.94
C ILE A 350 -19.80 -21.10 19.46
N LEU A 351 -18.93 -21.84 20.15
CA LEU A 351 -18.74 -21.71 21.60
C LEU A 351 -18.27 -20.29 21.99
N ALA A 352 -17.29 -19.74 21.28
CA ALA A 352 -16.81 -18.38 21.53
C ALA A 352 -17.90 -17.32 21.31
N SER A 353 -18.75 -17.49 20.30
CA SER A 353 -19.90 -16.61 20.05
C SER A 353 -20.91 -16.69 21.21
N ALA A 354 -21.24 -17.90 21.66
CA ALA A 354 -22.16 -18.13 22.78
C ALA A 354 -21.68 -17.47 24.08
N LEU A 355 -20.40 -17.69 24.42
CA LEU A 355 -19.81 -17.19 25.67
C LEU A 355 -19.58 -15.68 25.66
N SER A 356 -19.28 -15.10 24.48
CA SER A 356 -19.01 -13.66 24.37
C SER A 356 -20.27 -12.81 24.27
N ALA A 357 -21.38 -13.34 23.75
CA ALA A 357 -22.60 -12.57 23.49
C ALA A 357 -23.16 -11.79 24.70
N PRO A 358 -23.28 -12.38 25.91
CA PRO A 358 -23.85 -11.66 27.06
C PRO A 358 -23.02 -10.44 27.47
N ILE A 359 -21.70 -10.52 27.29
CA ILE A 359 -20.76 -9.47 27.65
C ILE A 359 -20.62 -8.44 26.51
N ALA A 360 -20.48 -8.91 25.27
CA ALA A 360 -20.30 -8.09 24.09
C ALA A 360 -21.49 -7.13 23.86
N THR A 361 -22.71 -7.60 24.09
CA THR A 361 -23.92 -6.78 24.02
C THR A 361 -23.96 -5.61 25.02
N LEU A 362 -23.17 -5.69 26.09
CA LEU A 362 -23.02 -4.66 27.12
C LEU A 362 -21.74 -3.84 26.98
N HIS A 363 -20.96 -4.03 25.91
CA HIS A 363 -19.71 -3.33 25.70
C HIS A 363 -19.66 -2.72 24.29
N PRO A 364 -19.62 -1.39 24.14
CA PRO A 364 -19.82 -0.75 22.83
C PRO A 364 -18.68 -0.96 21.85
N LEU A 365 -17.51 -1.42 22.33
CA LEU A 365 -16.34 -1.68 21.49
C LEU A 365 -16.13 -3.17 21.20
N ILE A 366 -16.94 -4.07 21.77
CA ILE A 366 -16.79 -5.53 21.57
C ILE A 366 -18.10 -6.06 21.04
N ALA A 367 -18.14 -6.47 19.78
CA ALA A 367 -19.30 -7.14 19.21
C ALA A 367 -19.04 -8.66 19.13
N THR A 368 -20.08 -9.46 19.37
CA THR A 368 -20.00 -10.93 19.36
C THR A 368 -19.43 -11.47 18.05
N GLY A 369 -19.83 -10.89 16.93
CA GLY A 369 -19.32 -11.25 15.62
C GLY A 369 -17.82 -10.99 15.46
N TRP A 370 -17.25 -10.00 16.15
CA TRP A 370 -15.80 -9.77 16.12
C TRP A 370 -15.05 -10.87 16.86
N VAL A 371 -15.58 -11.31 18.02
CA VAL A 371 -15.02 -12.47 18.75
C VAL A 371 -15.10 -13.72 17.87
N ALA A 372 -16.27 -13.97 17.26
CA ALA A 372 -16.46 -15.07 16.32
C ALA A 372 -15.48 -15.00 15.14
N GLY A 373 -15.34 -13.82 14.53
CA GLY A 373 -14.43 -13.58 13.41
C GLY A 373 -12.97 -13.80 13.78
N ILE A 374 -12.51 -13.34 14.95
CA ILE A 374 -11.13 -13.54 15.41
C ILE A 374 -10.84 -15.03 15.66
N VAL A 375 -11.76 -15.75 16.31
CA VAL A 375 -11.60 -17.19 16.56
C VAL A 375 -11.59 -17.96 15.24
N GLU A 376 -12.55 -17.70 14.36
CA GLU A 376 -12.62 -18.35 13.05
C GLU A 376 -11.39 -18.02 12.19
N ALA A 377 -10.93 -16.76 12.19
CA ALA A 377 -9.74 -16.35 11.46
C ALA A 377 -8.48 -17.01 12.01
N SER A 378 -8.37 -17.18 13.33
CA SER A 378 -7.22 -17.87 13.95
C SER A 378 -7.15 -19.35 13.58
N LEU A 379 -8.30 -19.98 13.30
CA LEU A 379 -8.41 -21.37 12.93
C LEU A 379 -8.23 -21.60 11.43
N ARG A 380 -8.84 -20.76 10.58
CA ARG A 380 -8.79 -20.89 9.11
C ARG A 380 -7.63 -20.15 8.45
N LYS A 381 -6.97 -19.25 9.20
CA LYS A 381 -5.78 -18.47 8.80
C LYS A 381 -5.94 -17.83 7.42
N PRO A 382 -6.81 -16.81 7.27
CA PRO A 382 -6.93 -16.07 6.03
C PRO A 382 -5.62 -15.31 5.74
N GLN A 383 -5.25 -15.27 4.47
CA GLN A 383 -4.00 -14.66 4.01
C GLN A 383 -4.28 -13.36 3.27
N VAL A 384 -3.24 -12.55 3.09
CA VAL A 384 -3.33 -11.29 2.35
C VAL A 384 -3.83 -11.49 0.92
N ARG A 385 -3.44 -12.58 0.24
CA ARG A 385 -3.97 -12.93 -1.09
C ARG A 385 -5.49 -13.07 -1.12
N ASP A 386 -6.10 -13.66 -0.09
CA ASP A 386 -7.55 -13.82 -0.01
C ASP A 386 -8.24 -12.44 -0.01
N PHE A 387 -7.60 -11.42 0.58
CA PHE A 387 -8.11 -10.05 0.55
C PHE A 387 -7.95 -9.39 -0.83
N LEU A 388 -6.85 -9.62 -1.53
CA LEU A 388 -6.61 -9.06 -2.87
C LEU A 388 -7.56 -9.66 -3.91
N ASP A 389 -7.82 -10.95 -3.81
CA ASP A 389 -8.70 -11.69 -4.73
C ASP A 389 -10.18 -11.43 -4.44
N MET A 390 -10.50 -10.80 -3.30
CA MET A 390 -11.86 -10.50 -2.86
C MET A 390 -12.66 -9.71 -3.91
N LYS A 391 -12.04 -8.75 -4.61
CA LYS A 391 -12.71 -7.97 -5.67
C LYS A 391 -13.30 -8.89 -6.73
N ASP A 392 -12.51 -9.87 -7.18
CA ASP A 392 -12.91 -10.78 -8.26
C ASP A 392 -13.86 -11.85 -7.72
N ASP A 393 -13.57 -12.38 -6.52
CA ASP A 393 -14.37 -13.42 -5.88
C ASP A 393 -15.78 -12.94 -5.51
N ILE A 394 -15.98 -11.65 -5.19
CA ILE A 394 -17.31 -11.10 -4.85
C ILE A 394 -18.26 -11.07 -6.06
N THR A 395 -17.73 -11.08 -7.29
CA THR A 395 -18.57 -11.02 -8.51
C THR A 395 -19.40 -12.28 -8.74
N THR A 396 -19.07 -13.39 -8.06
CA THR A 396 -19.79 -14.65 -8.19
C THR A 396 -20.28 -15.14 -6.83
N PHE A 397 -21.49 -15.72 -6.79
CA PHE A 397 -22.05 -16.29 -5.55
C PHE A 397 -21.13 -17.34 -4.93
N ARG A 398 -20.52 -18.21 -5.76
CA ARG A 398 -19.59 -19.25 -5.29
C ARG A 398 -18.27 -18.66 -4.79
N GLY A 399 -17.73 -17.63 -5.44
CA GLY A 399 -16.52 -16.94 -4.99
C GLY A 399 -16.73 -16.25 -3.65
N PHE A 400 -17.89 -15.62 -3.44
CA PHE A 400 -18.28 -14.93 -2.20
C PHE A 400 -18.23 -15.84 -0.95
N PHE A 401 -18.60 -17.11 -1.07
CA PHE A 401 -18.52 -18.08 0.04
C PHE A 401 -17.22 -18.89 0.07
N ARG A 402 -16.46 -18.95 -1.03
CA ARG A 402 -15.18 -19.64 -1.12
C ARG A 402 -14.04 -18.81 -0.54
N ASN A 403 -14.06 -17.50 -0.79
CA ASN A 403 -13.05 -16.58 -0.30
C ASN A 403 -13.07 -16.52 1.23
N LYS A 404 -11.92 -16.74 1.87
CA LYS A 404 -11.83 -16.83 3.34
C LYS A 404 -12.19 -15.51 4.02
N ILE A 405 -11.85 -14.37 3.42
CA ILE A 405 -12.14 -13.04 3.97
C ILE A 405 -13.63 -12.74 3.87
N THR A 406 -14.20 -12.90 2.69
CA THR A 406 -15.62 -12.62 2.46
C THR A 406 -16.49 -13.50 3.35
N ARG A 407 -16.15 -14.79 3.47
CA ARG A 407 -16.82 -15.72 4.40
C ARG A 407 -16.73 -15.25 5.86
N LEU A 408 -15.57 -14.78 6.30
CA LEU A 408 -15.39 -14.23 7.66
C LEU A 408 -16.24 -12.98 7.89
N LEU A 409 -16.30 -12.07 6.91
CA LEU A 409 -17.12 -10.86 7.00
C LEU A 409 -18.61 -11.18 7.12
N ILE A 410 -19.11 -12.15 6.33
CA ILE A 410 -20.51 -12.60 6.43
C ILE A 410 -20.75 -13.25 7.78
N LEU A 411 -19.85 -14.11 8.26
CA LEU A 411 -19.95 -14.73 9.58
C LEU A 411 -20.08 -13.65 10.68
N VAL A 412 -19.18 -12.67 10.68
CA VAL A 412 -19.21 -11.54 11.63
C VAL A 412 -20.55 -10.81 11.54
N ALA A 413 -21.01 -10.50 10.33
CA ALA A 413 -22.26 -9.78 10.10
C ALA A 413 -23.48 -10.58 10.58
N PHE A 414 -23.57 -11.87 10.25
CA PHE A 414 -24.67 -12.74 10.67
C PHE A 414 -24.71 -12.96 12.18
N VAL A 415 -23.55 -13.17 12.81
CA VAL A 415 -23.47 -13.30 14.28
C VAL A 415 -23.86 -11.99 14.96
N ASN A 416 -23.42 -10.83 14.45
CA ASN A 416 -23.85 -9.54 14.98
C ASN A 416 -25.36 -9.32 14.82
N LEU A 417 -25.92 -9.64 13.64
CA LEU A 417 -27.34 -9.51 13.37
C LEU A 417 -28.17 -10.38 14.32
N THR A 418 -27.85 -11.66 14.42
CA THR A 418 -28.57 -12.61 15.30
C THR A 418 -28.39 -12.27 16.78
N THR A 419 -27.19 -11.86 17.21
CA THR A 419 -26.99 -11.35 18.58
C THR A 419 -27.86 -10.13 18.85
N SER A 420 -27.95 -9.20 17.88
CA SER A 420 -28.77 -7.98 18.03
C SER A 420 -30.26 -8.33 18.18
N VAL A 421 -30.75 -9.29 17.38
CA VAL A 421 -32.10 -9.85 17.57
C VAL A 421 -32.26 -10.42 18.98
N GLY A 422 -31.28 -11.19 19.46
CA GLY A 422 -31.27 -11.71 20.83
C GLY A 422 -31.37 -10.62 21.90
N THR A 423 -30.62 -9.53 21.75
CA THR A 423 -30.70 -8.35 22.62
C THR A 423 -32.11 -7.76 22.66
N PHE A 424 -32.71 -7.51 21.50
CA PHE A 424 -34.06 -6.92 21.43
C PHE A 424 -35.16 -7.87 21.91
N VAL A 425 -34.96 -9.19 21.82
CA VAL A 425 -35.86 -10.20 22.40
C VAL A 425 -35.68 -10.32 23.92
N ALA A 426 -34.45 -10.17 24.42
CA ALA A 426 -34.16 -10.27 25.85
C ALA A 426 -34.75 -9.11 26.66
N ILE A 427 -34.78 -7.89 26.11
CA ILE A 427 -35.34 -6.70 26.79
C ILE A 427 -36.79 -6.91 27.28
N PRO A 428 -37.78 -7.25 26.43
CA PRO A 428 -39.16 -7.45 26.88
C PRO A 428 -39.30 -8.65 27.82
N VAL A 429 -38.47 -9.70 27.66
CA VAL A 429 -38.45 -10.84 28.59
C VAL A 429 -37.97 -10.39 29.98
N MET A 430 -36.93 -9.56 30.05
CA MET A 430 -36.45 -8.98 31.30
C MET A 430 -37.49 -8.06 31.95
N MET A 431 -38.19 -7.25 31.15
CA MET A 431 -39.21 -6.33 31.66
C MET A 431 -40.38 -7.06 32.36
N LYS A 432 -40.75 -8.26 31.91
CA LYS A 432 -41.78 -9.10 32.56
C LYS A 432 -41.43 -9.58 33.97
N TYR A 433 -40.16 -9.48 34.36
CA TYR A 433 -39.76 -9.78 35.73
C TYR A 433 -39.89 -8.55 36.63
N ILE A 434 -39.93 -7.34 36.06
CA ILE A 434 -40.03 -6.07 36.80
C ILE A 434 -41.48 -5.63 36.95
N PHE A 435 -42.24 -5.69 35.85
CA PHE A 435 -43.67 -5.39 35.77
C PHE A 435 -44.47 -6.68 35.63
#